data_AF-A0A124PB81-F1
#
_entry.id   AF-A0A124PB81-F1
#
_cell.length_a   1.000
_cell.length_b   1.000
_cell.length_c   1.000
_cell.angle_alpha   90.00
_cell.angle_beta   90.00
_cell.angle_gamma   90.00
#
_symmetry.space_group_name_H-M   'P 1'
#
loop_
_entity.id
_entity.type
_entity.pdbx_description
1 polymer ?
#
loop_
_entity_poly.entity_id
_entity_poly.type
_entity_poly.pdbx_seq_one_letter_code
_entity_poly.pdbx_strand_id
1 'polypeptide(L)'
;MTLLEAGGRAHAYLRGARSSLEQALAHARTLSEARDAVTRSVWGAYLLVLDEAATGRRVFLPDPLHSVRLYYRTQGPGRVDVDPQAANLLDGAPIDWNLDYLIEFACTQFGALDETPFASVRVVPPGCALAVDADGRCTIERAWLPRAPATDDIRASCATALDDVYSSLARSHPSVCAALSGGVDSSAGAILLRKALGAGAPLAAVHLFSTSSPDCYERDMAARVADSIGAELVCIDIDRHLPFSERLVKTPPAALSQDMLFLGIDRAVSKAIGPSAVLLEGQGGDLLFRAVPDASVVLDALHGNGWACALRTAEKLAMLHNDSIPRVLLMAAKIALRRQLFAQHAPAPRQSMSTLFAPRAPAGRSRARAPRQTLDESISMLDRFVSIMTPVTDAAYTRRLNPYLAQPVVEAAFGLRSYDSFDHRNDRIVLREIASAHTPVDVLWRRTKGSFGISFVKGIVSHDGALRELIRDGVLMRSGRLDEAELERAFKAARVGQNAAAISVALVGCVEVFCASWQNFIANRRAAIC
;
A
#
# COMPACT_ATOMS: atom_id res chain seq x y z
N MET A 1 3.25 -16.51 -19.55
CA MET A 1 1.94 -16.96 -20.08
C MET A 1 1.39 -15.81 -20.89
N THR A 2 1.76 -15.82 -22.17
CA THR A 2 1.40 -14.83 -23.18
C THR A 2 0.25 -15.43 -23.97
N LEU A 3 -0.73 -14.64 -24.37
CA LEU A 3 -1.56 -14.99 -25.52
C LEU A 3 -1.50 -13.84 -26.51
N LEU A 4 -0.42 -13.88 -27.28
CA LEU A 4 -0.33 -13.29 -28.61
C LEU A 4 -1.18 -14.16 -29.56
N GLU A 5 -1.93 -13.45 -30.40
CA GLU A 5 -2.81 -13.85 -31.50
C GLU A 5 -4.23 -14.38 -31.21
N ALA A 6 -5.24 -13.57 -31.54
CA ALA A 6 -5.97 -13.67 -32.81
C ALA A 6 -6.92 -12.46 -33.00
N GLY A 7 -7.08 -11.99 -34.24
CA GLY A 7 -7.79 -10.76 -34.63
C GLY A 7 -9.14 -10.51 -33.95
N GLY A 8 -9.30 -9.30 -33.43
CA GLY A 8 -10.53 -8.80 -32.81
C GLY A 8 -10.97 -9.60 -31.57
N ARG A 9 -10.40 -9.33 -30.39
CA ARG A 9 -10.89 -9.71 -29.06
C ARG A 9 -9.92 -9.23 -27.98
N ALA A 10 -10.46 -8.78 -26.84
CA ALA A 10 -9.71 -8.35 -25.66
C ALA A 10 -8.74 -9.43 -25.11
N HIS A 11 -7.55 -9.02 -24.69
CA HIS A 11 -6.49 -9.90 -24.14
C HIS A 11 -6.41 -9.77 -22.62
N ALA A 12 -6.42 -10.88 -21.86
CA ALA A 12 -6.36 -10.87 -20.39
C ALA A 12 -5.23 -11.72 -19.82
N TYR A 13 -4.46 -11.16 -18.88
CA TYR A 13 -3.56 -11.90 -18.00
C TYR A 13 -4.33 -12.21 -16.71
N LEU A 14 -4.67 -13.47 -16.42
CA LEU A 14 -5.50 -13.84 -15.26
C LEU A 14 -4.93 -15.05 -14.52
N ARG A 15 -4.99 -15.02 -13.18
CA ARG A 15 -4.92 -16.22 -12.34
C ARG A 15 -6.34 -16.63 -11.95
N GLY A 16 -6.99 -17.45 -12.78
CA GLY A 16 -8.37 -17.89 -12.58
C GLY A 16 -9.42 -16.88 -13.04
N ALA A 17 -10.65 -17.36 -13.32
CA ALA A 17 -11.82 -16.60 -13.79
C ALA A 17 -11.90 -16.23 -15.31
N ARG A 18 -11.28 -17.02 -16.20
CA ARG A 18 -11.41 -16.85 -17.66
C ARG A 18 -12.87 -16.88 -18.14
N SER A 19 -13.68 -17.82 -17.63
CA SER A 19 -15.08 -17.96 -18.00
C SER A 19 -15.93 -16.75 -17.57
N SER A 20 -15.71 -16.25 -16.36
CA SER A 20 -16.39 -15.05 -15.84
C SER A 20 -16.03 -13.80 -16.66
N LEU A 21 -14.76 -13.67 -17.07
CA LEU A 21 -14.33 -12.57 -17.94
C LEU A 21 -14.96 -12.65 -19.33
N GLU A 22 -14.93 -13.83 -19.97
CA GLU A 22 -15.53 -14.03 -21.30
C GLU A 22 -17.04 -13.73 -21.28
N GLN A 23 -17.75 -14.13 -20.21
CA GLN A 23 -19.16 -13.79 -19.99
C GLN A 23 -19.38 -12.28 -19.78
N ALA A 24 -18.55 -11.63 -18.97
CA ALA A 24 -18.65 -10.20 -18.69
C ALA A 24 -18.44 -9.36 -19.98
N LEU A 25 -17.50 -9.77 -20.83
CA LEU A 25 -17.17 -9.07 -22.07
C LEU A 25 -18.14 -9.37 -23.22
N ALA A 26 -18.88 -10.48 -23.18
CA ALA A 26 -19.77 -10.90 -24.29
C ALA A 26 -20.85 -9.85 -24.67
N HIS A 27 -21.28 -9.05 -23.68
CA HIS A 27 -22.33 -8.05 -23.86
C HIS A 27 -21.80 -6.64 -24.06
N ALA A 28 -20.50 -6.40 -23.86
CA ALA A 28 -19.91 -5.08 -24.05
C ALA A 28 -19.86 -4.73 -25.54
N ARG A 29 -20.28 -3.50 -25.87
CA ARG A 29 -20.24 -2.92 -27.22
C ARG A 29 -19.27 -1.76 -27.32
N THR A 30 -18.95 -1.12 -26.20
CA THR A 30 -17.97 -0.03 -26.11
C THR A 30 -16.80 -0.37 -25.18
N LEU A 31 -15.68 0.34 -25.33
CA LEU A 31 -14.55 0.22 -24.39
C LEU A 31 -14.95 0.56 -22.96
N SER A 32 -15.83 1.55 -22.77
CA SER A 32 -16.31 1.95 -21.45
C SER A 32 -17.14 0.84 -20.79
N GLU A 33 -18.06 0.22 -21.54
CA GLU A 33 -18.85 -0.92 -21.04
C GLU A 33 -17.97 -2.12 -20.72
N ALA A 34 -16.98 -2.42 -21.57
CA ALA A 34 -16.04 -3.51 -21.33
C ALA A 34 -15.25 -3.29 -20.04
N ARG A 35 -14.74 -2.07 -19.80
CA ARG A 35 -14.03 -1.72 -18.57
C ARG A 35 -14.93 -1.84 -17.34
N ASP A 36 -16.13 -1.30 -17.38
CA ASP A 36 -17.06 -1.37 -16.25
C ASP A 36 -17.47 -2.83 -15.95
N ALA A 37 -17.79 -3.62 -16.97
CA ALA A 37 -18.13 -5.04 -16.83
C ALA A 37 -17.00 -5.84 -16.17
N VAL A 38 -15.76 -5.68 -16.65
CA VAL A 38 -14.59 -6.35 -16.09
C VAL A 38 -14.41 -5.99 -14.62
N THR A 39 -14.36 -4.70 -14.31
CA THR A 39 -14.08 -4.26 -12.93
C THR A 39 -15.20 -4.64 -11.96
N ARG A 40 -16.39 -5.00 -12.44
CA ARG A 40 -17.48 -5.53 -11.59
C ARG A 40 -17.43 -7.04 -11.41
N SER A 41 -16.96 -7.77 -12.40
CA SER A 41 -17.07 -9.23 -12.44
C SER A 41 -15.79 -9.97 -12.04
N VAL A 42 -14.64 -9.30 -12.04
CA VAL A 42 -13.34 -9.93 -11.79
C VAL A 42 -12.53 -9.09 -10.81
N TRP A 43 -11.85 -9.77 -9.88
CA TRP A 43 -10.88 -9.18 -8.97
C TRP A 43 -9.61 -10.03 -8.89
N GLY A 44 -8.51 -9.42 -8.45
CA GLY A 44 -7.20 -10.06 -8.32
C GLY A 44 -6.18 -9.53 -9.33
N ALA A 45 -5.07 -10.23 -9.48
CA ALA A 45 -3.98 -9.80 -10.36
C ALA A 45 -4.32 -10.01 -11.84
N TYR A 46 -4.57 -8.90 -12.55
CA TYR A 46 -4.80 -8.93 -13.99
C TYR A 46 -4.30 -7.70 -14.74
N LEU A 47 -4.07 -7.89 -16.04
CA LEU A 47 -3.89 -6.83 -17.03
C LEU A 47 -4.72 -7.18 -18.25
N LEU A 48 -5.56 -6.24 -18.71
CA LEU A 48 -6.39 -6.39 -19.89
C LEU A 48 -5.97 -5.41 -20.97
N VAL A 49 -5.93 -5.86 -22.22
CA VAL A 49 -5.70 -5.00 -23.39
C VAL A 49 -6.95 -5.05 -24.26
N LEU A 50 -7.60 -3.89 -24.41
CA LEU A 50 -8.83 -3.72 -25.16
C LEU A 50 -8.55 -2.86 -26.39
N ASP A 51 -8.93 -3.35 -27.57
CA ASP A 51 -8.74 -2.65 -28.84
C ASP A 51 -10.08 -2.18 -29.42
N GLU A 52 -10.16 -0.90 -29.78
CA GLU A 52 -11.29 -0.32 -30.48
C GLU A 52 -10.99 -0.24 -31.98
N ALA A 53 -11.59 -1.16 -32.75
CA ALA A 53 -11.35 -1.27 -34.19
C ALA A 53 -11.71 0.00 -34.98
N ALA A 54 -12.71 0.76 -34.54
CA ALA A 54 -13.19 1.95 -35.25
C ALA A 54 -12.20 3.13 -35.21
N THR A 55 -11.49 3.30 -34.10
CA THR A 55 -10.59 4.44 -33.87
C THR A 55 -9.12 4.05 -33.87
N GLY A 56 -8.82 2.74 -33.81
CA GLY A 56 -7.48 2.22 -33.56
C GLY A 56 -6.98 2.47 -32.13
N ARG A 57 -7.88 2.89 -31.22
CA ARG A 57 -7.55 3.18 -29.82
C ARG A 57 -7.36 1.90 -29.02
N ARG A 58 -6.29 1.84 -28.24
CA ARG A 58 -5.95 0.71 -27.36
C ARG A 58 -6.01 1.13 -25.90
N VAL A 59 -6.65 0.34 -25.06
CA VAL A 59 -6.73 0.57 -23.61
C VAL A 59 -6.06 -0.57 -22.87
N PHE A 60 -5.09 -0.22 -22.03
CA PHE A 60 -4.46 -1.13 -21.08
C PHE A 60 -5.09 -0.91 -19.69
N LEU A 61 -5.74 -1.94 -19.17
CA LEU A 61 -6.51 -1.95 -17.94
C LEU A 61 -5.87 -2.92 -16.94
N PRO A 62 -4.94 -2.44 -16.07
CA PRO A 62 -4.47 -3.23 -14.93
C PRO A 62 -5.59 -3.39 -13.88
N ASP A 63 -5.37 -4.28 -12.90
CA ASP A 63 -6.28 -4.39 -11.76
C ASP A 63 -6.30 -3.09 -10.93
N PRO A 64 -7.44 -2.71 -10.33
CA PRO A 64 -7.59 -1.40 -9.74
C PRO A 64 -6.67 -1.12 -8.54
N LEU A 65 -6.16 -2.17 -7.89
CA LEU A 65 -5.46 -2.06 -6.60
C LEU A 65 -3.98 -2.48 -6.71
N HIS A 66 -3.42 -2.43 -7.93
CA HIS A 66 -1.99 -2.63 -8.20
C HIS A 66 -1.42 -3.97 -7.74
N SER A 67 -2.21 -5.04 -7.85
CA SER A 67 -1.66 -6.39 -7.80
C SER A 67 -0.69 -6.61 -8.98
N VAL A 68 -0.97 -5.96 -10.12
CA VAL A 68 -0.12 -5.78 -11.30
C VAL A 68 -0.01 -4.30 -11.59
N ARG A 69 1.22 -3.77 -11.57
CA ARG A 69 1.49 -2.39 -12.01
C ARG A 69 1.73 -2.37 -13.50
N LEU A 70 1.37 -1.25 -14.13
CA LEU A 70 1.61 -1.03 -15.54
C LEU A 70 2.49 0.20 -15.72
N TYR A 71 3.66 0.00 -16.32
CA TYR A 71 4.59 1.06 -16.63
C TYR A 71 4.55 1.35 -18.12
N TYR A 72 4.81 2.61 -18.49
CA TYR A 72 4.88 3.00 -19.89
C TYR A 72 5.88 4.12 -20.12
N ARG A 73 6.36 4.20 -21.37
CA ARG A 73 7.29 5.22 -21.86
C ARG A 73 6.89 5.62 -23.26
N THR A 74 6.94 6.91 -23.56
CA THR A 74 6.76 7.45 -24.90
C THR A 74 8.12 7.67 -25.56
N GLN A 75 8.36 7.06 -26.73
CA GLN A 75 9.61 7.20 -27.49
C GLN A 75 9.32 7.90 -28.83
N GLY A 76 9.66 9.18 -28.95
CA GLY A 76 9.45 9.92 -30.20
C GLY A 76 7.96 9.98 -30.63
N PRO A 77 7.67 10.38 -31.88
CA PRO A 77 6.30 10.48 -32.37
C PRO A 77 5.65 9.09 -32.53
N GLY A 78 4.54 8.85 -31.84
CA GLY A 78 3.67 7.70 -32.09
C GLY A 78 4.04 6.37 -31.43
N ARG A 79 5.23 6.22 -30.84
CA ARG A 79 5.64 4.95 -30.20
C ARG A 79 5.49 5.01 -28.68
N VAL A 80 4.73 4.05 -28.15
CA VAL A 80 4.49 3.87 -26.71
C VAL A 80 4.90 2.44 -26.34
N ASP A 81 5.92 2.32 -25.50
CA ASP A 81 6.30 1.04 -24.92
C ASP A 81 5.57 0.88 -23.58
N VAL A 82 4.93 -0.26 -23.36
CA VAL A 82 4.14 -0.57 -22.16
C VAL A 82 4.57 -1.93 -21.62
N ASP A 83 4.90 -2.01 -20.34
CA ASP A 83 5.37 -3.25 -19.72
C ASP A 83 4.99 -3.28 -18.22
N PRO A 84 4.56 -4.43 -17.66
CA PRO A 84 4.36 -4.57 -16.22
C PRO A 84 5.66 -4.57 -15.40
N GLN A 85 6.82 -4.62 -16.04
CA GLN A 85 8.15 -4.55 -15.43
C GLN A 85 8.92 -3.34 -16.00
N ALA A 86 9.11 -2.30 -15.18
CA ALA A 86 9.82 -1.10 -15.63
C ALA A 86 11.26 -1.39 -16.09
N ALA A 87 11.88 -2.46 -15.57
CA ALA A 87 13.19 -2.93 -16.00
C ALA A 87 13.29 -3.19 -17.52
N ASN A 88 12.19 -3.52 -18.20
CA ASN A 88 12.15 -3.74 -19.63
C ASN A 88 12.05 -2.43 -20.44
N LEU A 89 11.68 -1.33 -19.78
CA LEU A 89 11.57 0.01 -20.37
C LEU A 89 12.84 0.84 -20.17
N LEU A 90 13.83 0.33 -19.43
CA LEU A 90 15.12 0.94 -19.22
C LEU A 90 16.12 0.25 -20.16
N ASP A 91 16.30 0.78 -21.37
CA ASP A 91 17.03 0.18 -22.52
C ASP A 91 18.57 0.10 -22.30
N GLY A 92 19.03 -0.31 -21.13
CA GLY A 92 20.45 -0.44 -20.83
C GLY A 92 21.24 0.87 -20.84
N ALA A 93 20.62 2.04 -21.05
CA ALA A 93 21.24 3.36 -20.91
C ALA A 93 21.51 3.71 -19.41
N PRO A 94 22.38 4.67 -19.09
CA PRO A 94 22.49 5.19 -17.73
C PRO A 94 21.13 5.63 -17.22
N ILE A 95 20.82 5.34 -15.95
CA ILE A 95 19.52 5.67 -15.37
C ILE A 95 19.42 7.19 -15.23
N ASP A 96 18.42 7.79 -15.89
CA ASP A 96 18.03 9.18 -15.66
C ASP A 96 17.00 9.25 -14.52
N TRP A 97 17.44 9.78 -13.37
CA TRP A 97 16.67 9.82 -12.14
C TRP A 97 15.66 10.98 -12.11
N ASN A 98 14.42 10.68 -11.76
CA ASN A 98 13.44 11.70 -11.38
C ASN A 98 13.74 12.20 -9.95
N LEU A 99 14.66 13.16 -9.83
CA LEU A 99 15.06 13.72 -8.52
C LEU A 99 13.88 14.30 -7.74
N ASP A 100 12.87 14.84 -8.42
CA ASP A 100 11.69 15.40 -7.76
C ASP A 100 10.87 14.31 -7.05
N TYR A 101 10.69 13.17 -7.69
CA TYR A 101 10.07 12.00 -7.09
C TYR A 101 10.87 11.48 -5.89
N LEU A 102 12.20 11.32 -6.05
CA LEU A 102 13.07 10.80 -5.00
C LEU A 102 13.04 11.70 -3.74
N ILE A 103 13.10 13.03 -3.94
CA ILE A 103 13.02 14.00 -2.84
C ILE A 103 11.62 14.00 -2.22
N GLU A 104 10.55 13.94 -3.03
CA GLU A 104 9.17 13.90 -2.50
C GLU A 104 8.98 12.67 -1.60
N PHE A 105 9.47 11.51 -2.02
CA PHE A 105 9.45 10.30 -1.21
C PHE A 105 10.29 10.46 0.07
N ALA A 106 11.51 10.98 -0.03
CA ALA A 106 12.36 11.18 1.15
C ALA A 106 11.75 12.15 2.18
N CYS A 107 10.95 13.12 1.71
CA CYS A 107 10.26 14.07 2.58
C CYS A 107 8.93 13.55 3.12
N THR A 108 8.19 12.73 2.36
CA THR A 108 6.78 12.45 2.66
C THR A 108 6.42 10.98 2.72
N GLN A 109 7.37 10.08 2.43
CA GLN A 109 7.16 8.63 2.20
C GLN A 109 6.28 8.31 0.97
N PHE A 110 5.80 9.33 0.26
CA PHE A 110 4.99 9.18 -0.95
C PHE A 110 5.70 9.80 -2.15
N GLY A 111 5.56 9.16 -3.31
CA GLY A 111 5.83 9.77 -4.60
C GLY A 111 4.53 10.21 -5.29
N ALA A 112 4.66 10.93 -6.40
CA ALA A 112 3.52 11.22 -7.26
C ALA A 112 2.96 9.91 -7.87
N LEU A 113 1.63 9.79 -7.93
CA LEU A 113 0.93 8.54 -8.26
C LEU A 113 1.10 8.09 -9.72
N ASP A 114 1.37 9.03 -10.62
CA ASP A 114 1.54 8.84 -12.07
C ASP A 114 3.01 8.92 -12.51
N GLU A 115 3.93 9.01 -11.57
CA GLU A 115 5.37 9.12 -11.81
C GLU A 115 6.13 7.93 -11.21
N THR A 116 7.36 7.74 -11.68
CA THR A 116 8.29 6.78 -11.10
C THR A 116 9.59 7.48 -10.71
N PRO A 117 10.48 6.80 -9.98
CA PRO A 117 11.86 7.24 -9.79
C PRO A 117 12.67 7.45 -11.08
N PHE A 118 12.19 6.96 -12.23
CA PHE A 118 12.85 7.12 -13.53
C PHE A 118 12.20 8.25 -14.33
N ALA A 119 12.99 9.20 -14.83
CA ALA A 119 12.47 10.39 -15.50
C ALA A 119 11.70 10.06 -16.80
N SER A 120 12.09 8.98 -17.49
CA SER A 120 11.51 8.52 -18.75
C SER A 120 10.37 7.51 -18.61
N VAL A 121 10.14 6.97 -17.40
CA VAL A 121 9.12 5.93 -17.18
C VAL A 121 8.00 6.46 -16.30
N ARG A 122 6.77 6.23 -16.75
CA ARG A 122 5.54 6.56 -16.03
C ARG A 122 4.86 5.29 -15.55
N VAL A 123 3.97 5.44 -14.57
CA VAL A 123 3.16 4.35 -14.04
C VAL A 123 1.69 4.73 -14.15
N VAL A 124 0.83 3.76 -14.47
CA VAL A 124 -0.62 3.96 -14.41
C VAL A 124 -1.04 4.04 -12.93
N PRO A 125 -1.75 5.10 -12.49
CA PRO A 125 -2.20 5.21 -11.10
C PRO A 125 -3.22 4.14 -10.69
N PRO A 126 -3.42 3.90 -9.37
CA PRO A 126 -4.44 2.97 -8.90
C PRO A 126 -5.83 3.34 -9.41
N GLY A 127 -6.62 2.33 -9.79
CA GLY A 127 -7.96 2.48 -10.35
C GLY A 127 -8.02 3.16 -11.72
N CYS A 128 -6.90 3.36 -12.40
CA CYS A 128 -6.84 3.96 -13.74
C CYS A 128 -6.46 2.96 -14.83
N ALA A 129 -6.73 3.35 -16.07
CA ALA A 129 -6.29 2.67 -17.29
C ALA A 129 -5.45 3.62 -18.14
N LEU A 130 -4.58 3.06 -18.98
CA LEU A 130 -3.83 3.80 -20.00
C LEU A 130 -4.54 3.62 -21.34
N ALA A 131 -5.07 4.71 -21.90
CA ALA A 131 -5.56 4.75 -23.27
C ALA A 131 -4.48 5.31 -24.19
N VAL A 132 -4.23 4.62 -25.30
CA VAL A 132 -3.28 5.00 -26.35
C VAL A 132 -4.08 5.14 -27.65
N ASP A 133 -4.14 6.36 -28.18
CA ASP A 133 -4.77 6.65 -29.45
C ASP A 133 -3.90 6.18 -30.63
N ALA A 134 -4.46 6.07 -31.83
CA ALA A 134 -3.76 5.58 -33.02
C ALA A 134 -2.51 6.42 -33.40
N ASP A 135 -2.46 7.68 -32.98
CA ASP A 135 -1.31 8.58 -33.18
C ASP A 135 -0.29 8.54 -32.02
N GLY A 136 -0.48 7.62 -31.06
CA GLY A 136 0.38 7.40 -29.91
C GLY A 136 0.16 8.35 -28.73
N ARG A 137 -0.87 9.21 -28.77
CA ARG A 137 -1.23 10.03 -27.60
C ARG A 137 -1.71 9.15 -26.46
N CYS A 138 -1.10 9.34 -25.30
CA CYS A 138 -1.43 8.61 -24.07
C CYS A 138 -2.34 9.45 -23.19
N THR A 139 -3.44 8.86 -22.72
CA THR A 139 -4.36 9.46 -21.75
C THR A 139 -4.56 8.50 -20.59
N ILE A 140 -4.48 9.01 -19.35
CA ILE A 140 -4.85 8.25 -18.15
C ILE A 140 -6.34 8.46 -17.89
N GLU A 141 -7.08 7.37 -17.79
CA GLU A 141 -8.52 7.40 -17.57
C GLU A 141 -8.89 6.65 -16.29
N ARG A 142 -9.72 7.27 -15.44
CA ARG A 142 -10.29 6.60 -14.27
C ARG A 142 -11.14 5.40 -14.73
N ALA A 143 -10.74 4.20 -14.37
CA ALA A 143 -11.37 2.94 -14.78
C ALA A 143 -12.23 2.32 -13.69
N TRP A 144 -11.89 2.61 -12.43
CA TRP A 144 -12.56 2.06 -11.27
C TRP A 144 -12.56 3.07 -10.14
N LEU A 145 -13.68 3.13 -9.43
CA LEU A 145 -13.84 3.76 -8.13
C LEU A 145 -14.48 2.71 -7.21
N PRO A 146 -14.16 2.69 -5.91
CA PRO A 146 -14.83 1.83 -4.95
C PRO A 146 -16.34 2.05 -5.01
N ARG A 147 -17.10 0.97 -5.21
CA ARG A 147 -18.56 0.99 -5.25
C ARG A 147 -19.09 0.38 -3.97
N ALA A 148 -19.67 1.21 -3.11
CA ALA A 148 -20.32 0.73 -1.90
C ALA A 148 -21.46 -0.25 -2.27
N PRO A 149 -21.65 -1.33 -1.50
CA PRO A 149 -22.74 -2.26 -1.74
C PRO A 149 -24.09 -1.58 -1.52
N ALA A 150 -25.07 -1.90 -2.39
CA ALA A 150 -26.45 -1.40 -2.26
C ALA A 150 -27.22 -2.24 -1.22
N THR A 151 -26.75 -2.25 0.02
CA THR A 151 -27.36 -2.97 1.14
C THR A 151 -27.28 -2.14 2.40
N ASP A 152 -28.30 -2.27 3.26
CA ASP A 152 -28.30 -1.62 4.57
C ASP A 152 -27.42 -2.36 5.59
N ASP A 153 -27.18 -3.67 5.39
CA ASP A 153 -26.31 -4.48 6.25
C ASP A 153 -24.87 -4.54 5.73
N ILE A 154 -24.18 -3.41 5.88
CA ILE A 154 -22.77 -3.26 5.52
C ILE A 154 -21.87 -4.22 6.29
N ARG A 155 -22.23 -4.55 7.54
CA ARG A 155 -21.44 -5.46 8.39
C ARG A 155 -21.46 -6.87 7.81
N ALA A 156 -22.64 -7.38 7.44
CA ALA A 156 -22.74 -8.67 6.76
C ALA A 156 -22.01 -8.64 5.41
N SER A 157 -22.11 -7.55 4.66
CA SER A 157 -21.36 -7.40 3.40
C SER A 157 -19.84 -7.48 3.59
N CYS A 158 -19.30 -6.82 4.63
CA CYS A 158 -17.88 -6.92 4.98
C CYS A 158 -17.49 -8.35 5.38
N ALA A 159 -18.34 -9.03 6.16
CA ALA A 159 -18.09 -10.40 6.58
C ALA A 159 -18.03 -11.37 5.39
N THR A 160 -19.00 -11.26 4.47
CA THR A 160 -19.04 -12.06 3.23
C THR A 160 -17.84 -11.76 2.34
N ALA A 161 -17.51 -10.50 2.12
CA ALA A 161 -16.37 -10.12 1.28
C ALA A 161 -15.03 -10.64 1.84
N LEU A 162 -14.84 -10.57 3.15
CA LEU A 162 -13.67 -11.16 3.82
C LEU A 162 -13.66 -12.68 3.65
N ASP A 163 -14.78 -13.35 3.90
CA ASP A 163 -14.89 -14.81 3.77
C ASP A 163 -14.56 -15.29 2.35
N ASP A 164 -15.12 -14.61 1.34
CA ASP A 164 -14.89 -14.91 -0.08
C ASP A 164 -13.42 -14.73 -0.46
N VAL A 165 -12.80 -13.63 -0.03
CA VAL A 165 -11.40 -13.34 -0.33
C VAL A 165 -10.47 -14.35 0.34
N TYR A 166 -10.61 -14.60 1.65
CA TYR A 166 -9.77 -15.57 2.35
C TYR A 166 -9.97 -16.99 1.82
N SER A 167 -11.21 -17.40 1.51
CA SER A 167 -11.52 -18.70 0.88
C SER A 167 -10.96 -18.82 -0.54
N SER A 168 -10.98 -17.75 -1.32
CA SER A 168 -10.36 -17.72 -2.66
C SER A 168 -8.84 -17.85 -2.57
N LEU A 169 -8.21 -17.13 -1.64
CA LEU A 169 -6.76 -17.18 -1.44
C LEU A 169 -6.30 -18.54 -0.92
N ALA A 170 -7.01 -19.13 0.04
CA ALA A 170 -6.75 -20.46 0.56
C ALA A 170 -6.87 -21.56 -0.52
N ARG A 171 -7.85 -21.45 -1.43
CA ARG A 171 -8.00 -22.40 -2.55
C ARG A 171 -6.96 -22.21 -3.66
N SER A 172 -6.54 -20.97 -3.90
CA SER A 172 -5.66 -20.63 -5.03
C SER A 172 -4.17 -20.86 -4.76
N HIS A 173 -3.80 -21.13 -3.51
CA HIS A 173 -2.43 -21.28 -3.06
C HIS A 173 -2.26 -22.60 -2.31
N PRO A 174 -1.28 -23.44 -2.69
CA PRO A 174 -1.07 -24.74 -2.05
C PRO A 174 -0.55 -24.62 -0.61
N SER A 175 0.11 -23.51 -0.28
CA SER A 175 0.67 -23.24 1.05
C SER A 175 0.48 -21.76 1.39
N VAL A 176 -0.19 -21.50 2.50
CA VAL A 176 -0.50 -20.16 3.00
C VAL A 176 -0.11 -20.07 4.48
N CYS A 177 0.44 -18.92 4.85
CA CYS A 177 0.81 -18.59 6.23
C CYS A 177 0.16 -17.26 6.61
N ALA A 178 -0.11 -17.06 7.90
CA ALA A 178 -0.57 -15.77 8.42
C ALA A 178 0.61 -14.95 8.96
N ALA A 179 0.67 -13.66 8.69
CA ALA A 179 1.46 -12.75 9.51
C ALA A 179 0.69 -12.50 10.81
N LEU A 180 1.35 -12.66 11.97
CA LEU A 180 0.71 -12.55 13.28
C LEU A 180 1.53 -11.67 14.23
N SER A 181 1.20 -10.39 14.27
CA SER A 181 1.92 -9.39 15.06
C SER A 181 1.36 -9.17 16.47
N GLY A 182 0.32 -9.91 16.87
CA GLY A 182 -0.45 -9.66 18.10
C GLY A 182 -1.40 -8.44 18.02
N GLY A 183 -1.41 -7.71 16.90
CA GLY A 183 -2.37 -6.64 16.62
C GLY A 183 -3.71 -7.17 16.12
N VAL A 184 -4.73 -6.30 16.15
CA VAL A 184 -6.12 -6.63 15.77
C VAL A 184 -6.20 -7.14 14.34
N ASP A 185 -5.62 -6.42 13.38
CA ASP A 185 -5.77 -6.74 11.95
C ASP A 185 -5.11 -8.07 11.60
N SER A 186 -3.87 -8.29 12.05
CA SER A 186 -3.18 -9.57 11.84
C SER A 186 -3.88 -10.75 12.55
N SER A 187 -4.47 -10.51 13.73
CA SER A 187 -5.18 -11.56 14.47
C SER A 187 -6.51 -11.92 13.78
N ALA A 188 -7.27 -10.90 13.36
CA ALA A 188 -8.50 -11.09 12.59
C ALA A 188 -8.22 -11.82 11.27
N GLY A 189 -7.16 -11.44 10.55
CA GLY A 189 -6.76 -12.12 9.32
C GLY A 189 -6.35 -13.58 9.54
N ALA A 190 -5.61 -13.88 10.61
CA ALA A 190 -5.24 -15.25 10.96
C ALA A 190 -6.46 -16.12 11.29
N ILE A 191 -7.45 -15.58 12.01
CA ILE A 191 -8.72 -16.25 12.32
C ILE A 191 -9.54 -16.54 11.05
N LEU A 192 -9.65 -15.55 10.16
CA LEU A 192 -10.35 -15.72 8.88
C LEU A 192 -9.64 -16.74 7.97
N LEU A 193 -8.31 -16.75 7.97
CA LEU A 193 -7.54 -17.76 7.25
C LEU A 193 -7.75 -19.17 7.82
N ARG A 194 -7.75 -19.32 9.15
CA ARG A 194 -8.09 -20.61 9.79
C ARG A 194 -9.48 -21.08 9.37
N LYS A 195 -10.49 -20.20 9.41
CA LYS A 195 -11.85 -20.53 8.95
C LYS A 195 -11.85 -21.03 7.51
N ALA A 196 -11.18 -20.32 6.60
CA ALA A 196 -11.09 -20.67 5.18
C ALA A 196 -10.39 -22.02 4.92
N LEU A 197 -9.37 -22.37 5.73
CA LEU A 197 -8.65 -23.63 5.63
C LEU A 197 -9.38 -24.81 6.29
N GLY A 198 -10.19 -24.55 7.32
CA GLY A 198 -10.81 -25.56 8.17
C GLY A 198 -9.95 -25.98 9.36
N ALA A 199 -10.57 -26.62 10.35
CA ALA A 199 -9.98 -26.90 11.66
C ALA A 199 -8.77 -27.86 11.64
N GLY A 200 -8.67 -28.75 10.63
CA GLY A 200 -7.62 -29.78 10.56
C GLY A 200 -6.45 -29.46 9.62
N ALA A 201 -6.51 -28.35 8.89
CA ALA A 201 -5.46 -27.98 7.94
C ALA A 201 -4.21 -27.44 8.67
N PRO A 202 -2.99 -27.73 8.20
CA PRO A 202 -1.79 -27.11 8.74
C PRO A 202 -1.81 -25.61 8.48
N LEU A 203 -1.49 -24.82 9.49
CA LEU A 203 -1.39 -23.36 9.39
C LEU A 203 -0.17 -22.90 10.20
N ALA A 204 0.73 -22.18 9.56
CA ALA A 204 1.82 -21.48 10.22
C ALA A 204 1.50 -19.98 10.34
N ALA A 205 1.84 -19.39 11.48
CA ALA A 205 1.73 -17.98 11.77
C ALA A 205 3.12 -17.39 12.06
N VAL A 206 3.51 -16.33 11.35
CA VAL A 206 4.83 -15.70 11.51
C VAL A 206 4.72 -14.49 12.44
N HIS A 207 5.48 -14.50 13.53
CA HIS A 207 5.57 -13.41 14.48
C HIS A 207 6.97 -12.78 14.48
N LEU A 208 7.02 -11.46 14.45
CA LEU A 208 8.25 -10.68 14.56
C LEU A 208 8.37 -10.12 15.98
N PHE A 209 9.51 -10.31 16.64
CA PHE A 209 9.76 -9.80 17.99
C PHE A 209 11.18 -9.24 18.13
N SER A 210 11.38 -8.27 19.03
CA SER A 210 12.69 -7.79 19.46
C SER A 210 13.00 -8.24 20.89
N THR A 211 14.23 -8.68 21.13
CA THR A 211 14.74 -8.95 22.49
C THR A 211 15.09 -7.68 23.25
N SER A 212 15.24 -6.57 22.54
CA SER A 212 15.68 -5.28 23.08
C SER A 212 14.53 -4.34 23.44
N SER A 213 13.30 -4.75 23.15
CA SER A 213 12.06 -4.10 23.53
C SER A 213 11.31 -5.00 24.52
N PRO A 214 10.50 -4.48 25.45
CA PRO A 214 9.57 -5.28 26.25
C PRO A 214 8.43 -5.85 25.37
N ASP A 215 8.78 -6.58 24.31
CA ASP A 215 7.90 -7.22 23.33
C ASP A 215 7.35 -8.56 23.84
N CYS A 216 7.69 -8.98 25.06
CA CYS A 216 7.16 -10.20 25.66
C CYS A 216 5.63 -10.22 25.65
N TYR A 217 4.99 -9.05 25.85
CA TYR A 217 3.55 -8.91 25.78
C TYR A 217 3.00 -9.14 24.36
N GLU A 218 3.68 -8.66 23.31
CA GLU A 218 3.22 -8.86 21.92
C GLU A 218 3.37 -10.32 21.47
N ARG A 219 4.45 -10.97 21.90
CA ARG A 219 4.66 -12.40 21.62
C ARG A 219 3.64 -13.27 22.33
N ASP A 220 3.34 -12.99 23.59
CA ASP A 220 2.32 -13.72 24.35
C ASP A 220 0.93 -13.54 23.72
N MET A 221 0.62 -12.34 23.20
CA MET A 221 -0.62 -12.07 22.47
C MET A 221 -0.68 -12.85 21.14
N ALA A 222 0.41 -12.88 20.38
CA ALA A 222 0.48 -13.69 19.17
C ALA A 222 0.35 -15.19 19.46
N ALA A 223 0.98 -15.68 20.54
CA ALA A 223 0.85 -17.07 20.98
C ALA A 223 -0.60 -17.43 21.34
N ARG A 224 -1.30 -16.59 22.11
CA ARG A 224 -2.72 -16.82 22.43
C ARG A 224 -3.60 -16.95 21.19
N VAL A 225 -3.37 -16.08 20.20
CA VAL A 225 -4.13 -16.16 18.94
C VAL A 225 -3.76 -17.44 18.19
N ALA A 226 -2.46 -17.75 18.05
CA ALA A 226 -1.99 -18.97 17.39
C ALA A 226 -2.58 -20.23 18.04
N ASP A 227 -2.57 -20.31 19.37
CA ASP A 227 -3.16 -21.41 20.14
C ASP A 227 -4.67 -21.51 19.89
N SER A 228 -5.38 -20.38 19.92
CA SER A 228 -6.84 -20.34 19.70
C SER A 228 -7.27 -20.83 18.32
N ILE A 229 -6.38 -20.69 17.31
CA ILE A 229 -6.62 -21.14 15.94
C ILE A 229 -5.82 -22.42 15.61
N GLY A 230 -5.12 -23.04 16.57
CA GLY A 230 -4.27 -24.21 16.33
C GLY A 230 -3.22 -24.01 15.23
N ALA A 231 -2.59 -22.83 15.17
CA ALA A 231 -1.51 -22.52 14.23
C ALA A 231 -0.13 -22.73 14.87
N GLU A 232 0.85 -23.19 14.09
CA GLU A 232 2.25 -23.20 14.50
C GLU A 232 2.81 -21.77 14.49
N LEU A 233 3.24 -21.26 15.65
CA LEU A 233 3.82 -19.93 15.76
C LEU A 233 5.33 -19.94 15.47
N VAL A 234 5.71 -19.36 14.34
CA VAL A 234 7.11 -19.16 13.93
C VAL A 234 7.57 -17.78 14.38
N CYS A 235 8.43 -17.72 15.40
CA CYS A 235 8.97 -16.48 15.94
C CYS A 235 10.32 -16.10 15.29
N ILE A 236 10.42 -14.87 14.77
CA ILE A 236 11.65 -14.33 14.17
C ILE A 236 12.16 -13.15 15.00
N ASP A 237 13.40 -13.25 15.45
CA ASP A 237 14.11 -12.22 16.19
C ASP A 237 14.63 -11.12 15.24
N ILE A 238 13.97 -9.95 15.27
CA ILE A 238 14.31 -8.83 14.39
C ILE A 238 15.59 -8.11 14.81
N ASP A 239 16.11 -8.33 16.03
CA ASP A 239 17.39 -7.75 16.45
C ASP A 239 18.58 -8.33 15.69
N ARG A 240 18.41 -9.49 15.06
CA ARG A 240 19.39 -10.12 14.16
C ARG A 240 19.34 -9.57 12.74
N HIS A 241 18.27 -8.83 12.42
CA HIS A 241 17.93 -8.34 11.09
C HIS A 241 17.52 -6.88 11.14
N LEU A 242 18.22 -6.08 11.96
CA LEU A 242 17.91 -4.67 12.17
C LEU A 242 17.78 -3.91 10.84
N PRO A 243 17.00 -2.81 10.80
CA PRO A 243 16.88 -2.01 9.60
C PRO A 243 18.22 -1.66 8.96
N PHE A 244 18.26 -1.73 7.64
CA PHE A 244 19.47 -1.58 6.83
C PHE A 244 20.57 -2.62 7.05
N SER A 245 20.29 -3.76 7.69
CA SER A 245 21.21 -4.91 7.72
C SER A 245 21.54 -5.45 6.33
N GLU A 246 20.57 -5.39 5.41
CA GLU A 246 20.71 -5.61 3.98
C GLU A 246 20.40 -4.30 3.25
N ARG A 247 21.20 -3.95 2.23
CA ARG A 247 21.14 -2.65 1.53
C ARG A 247 21.15 -2.75 0.01
N LEU A 248 20.98 -3.97 -0.51
CA LEU A 248 20.93 -4.23 -1.94
C LEU A 248 19.83 -5.25 -2.26
N VAL A 249 19.05 -4.94 -3.28
CA VAL A 249 18.03 -5.81 -3.85
C VAL A 249 18.52 -6.31 -5.21
N LYS A 250 18.59 -7.64 -5.37
CA LYS A 250 19.07 -8.25 -6.63
C LYS A 250 18.16 -7.93 -7.82
N THR A 251 16.85 -7.93 -7.58
CA THR A 251 15.82 -7.59 -8.57
C THR A 251 15.00 -6.44 -8.00
N PRO A 252 15.47 -5.19 -8.15
CA PRO A 252 14.83 -4.05 -7.49
C PRO A 252 13.44 -3.79 -8.08
N PRO A 253 12.45 -3.40 -7.25
CA PRO A 253 11.17 -2.92 -7.75
C PRO A 253 11.34 -1.58 -8.45
N ALA A 254 10.38 -1.17 -9.28
CA ALA A 254 10.34 0.15 -9.88
C ALA A 254 9.62 1.17 -8.99
N ALA A 255 8.74 0.70 -8.10
CA ALA A 255 8.14 1.52 -7.06
C ALA A 255 9.08 1.62 -5.85
N LEU A 256 9.27 2.85 -5.37
CA LEU A 256 10.02 3.11 -4.15
C LEU A 256 9.14 2.79 -2.93
N SER A 257 9.67 2.07 -1.95
CA SER A 257 8.93 1.62 -0.76
C SER A 257 9.75 1.81 0.51
N GLN A 258 9.07 2.09 1.62
CA GLN A 258 9.67 2.12 2.94
C GLN A 258 10.21 0.74 3.34
N ASP A 259 9.64 -0.34 2.81
CA ASP A 259 10.03 -1.72 3.17
C ASP A 259 11.48 -2.06 2.79
N MET A 260 12.13 -1.21 2.00
CA MET A 260 13.57 -1.26 1.73
C MET A 260 14.42 -1.11 2.99
N LEU A 261 13.88 -0.55 4.07
CA LEU A 261 14.56 -0.52 5.35
C LEU A 261 14.58 -1.90 6.03
N PHE A 262 13.65 -2.81 5.68
CA PHE A 262 13.43 -4.11 6.32
C PHE A 262 13.87 -5.32 5.47
N LEU A 263 14.76 -5.13 4.48
CA LEU A 263 15.21 -6.21 3.57
C LEU A 263 15.75 -7.46 4.29
N GLY A 264 16.46 -7.28 5.41
CA GLY A 264 16.96 -8.39 6.23
C GLY A 264 15.83 -9.21 6.86
N ILE A 265 14.81 -8.52 7.39
CA ILE A 265 13.62 -9.15 7.98
C ILE A 265 12.84 -9.89 6.88
N ASP A 266 12.65 -9.26 5.73
CA ASP A 266 12.00 -9.89 4.58
C ASP A 266 12.68 -11.21 4.20
N ARG A 267 14.02 -11.22 4.08
CA ARG A 267 14.77 -12.44 3.77
C ARG A 267 14.60 -13.50 4.86
N ALA A 268 14.59 -13.10 6.13
CA ALA A 268 14.38 -14.03 7.25
C ALA A 268 12.98 -14.66 7.22
N VAL A 269 11.94 -13.85 6.98
CA VAL A 269 10.55 -14.30 6.83
C VAL A 269 10.43 -15.25 5.64
N SER A 270 10.95 -14.86 4.47
CA SER A 270 10.93 -15.68 3.25
C SER A 270 11.65 -17.02 3.44
N LYS A 271 12.73 -17.05 4.23
CA LYS A 271 13.43 -18.28 4.58
C LYS A 271 12.62 -19.16 5.52
N ALA A 272 11.93 -18.57 6.50
CA ALA A 272 11.17 -19.27 7.51
C ALA A 272 9.91 -19.95 6.94
N ILE A 273 9.17 -19.28 6.06
CA ILE A 273 7.96 -19.85 5.43
C ILE A 273 8.27 -20.76 4.24
N GLY A 274 9.50 -20.69 3.71
CA GLY A 274 9.92 -21.47 2.55
C GLY A 274 9.48 -20.88 1.20
N PRO A 275 10.01 -21.41 0.09
CA PRO A 275 9.89 -20.77 -1.21
C PRO A 275 8.49 -20.85 -1.83
N SER A 276 7.67 -21.81 -1.41
CA SER A 276 6.34 -22.08 -2.01
C SER A 276 5.18 -21.49 -1.22
N ALA A 277 5.42 -20.98 -0.01
CA ALA A 277 4.40 -20.42 0.85
C ALA A 277 4.08 -18.97 0.47
N VAL A 278 2.81 -18.58 0.69
CA VAL A 278 2.35 -17.21 0.58
C VAL A 278 1.95 -16.70 1.96
N LEU A 279 2.54 -15.58 2.38
CA LEU A 279 2.22 -14.91 3.63
C LEU A 279 1.06 -13.93 3.40
N LEU A 280 -0.01 -14.08 4.18
CA LEU A 280 -1.13 -13.15 4.22
C LEU A 280 -0.91 -12.14 5.34
N GLU A 281 -0.89 -10.87 4.98
CA GLU A 281 -0.61 -9.76 5.88
C GLU A 281 -1.87 -8.99 6.26
N GLY A 282 -1.82 -8.32 7.42
CA GLY A 282 -2.94 -7.55 7.95
C GLY A 282 -3.02 -6.10 7.46
N GLN A 283 -2.19 -5.70 6.48
CA GLN A 283 -2.07 -4.30 6.11
C GLN A 283 -3.30 -3.81 5.34
N GLY A 284 -3.70 -2.56 5.57
CA GLY A 284 -4.92 -1.97 5.00
C GLY A 284 -6.17 -2.22 5.83
N GLY A 285 -6.15 -3.14 6.81
CA GLY A 285 -7.24 -3.32 7.76
C GLY A 285 -7.48 -2.07 8.61
N ASP A 286 -6.40 -1.40 9.00
CA ASP A 286 -6.40 -0.12 9.70
C ASP A 286 -7.02 1.02 8.89
N LEU A 287 -6.66 1.12 7.61
CA LEU A 287 -7.24 2.12 6.69
C LEU A 287 -8.73 1.87 6.49
N LEU A 288 -9.12 0.65 6.13
CA LEU A 288 -10.48 0.33 5.68
C LEU A 288 -11.49 0.25 6.84
N PHE A 289 -11.10 -0.34 7.96
CA PHE A 289 -11.95 -0.44 9.15
C PHE A 289 -11.73 0.70 10.16
N ARG A 290 -10.96 1.72 9.75
CA ARG A 290 -10.73 2.98 10.48
C ARG A 290 -10.13 2.81 11.87
N ALA A 291 -8.86 2.47 11.88
CA ALA A 291 -8.01 2.64 13.04
C ALA A 291 -7.97 4.09 13.50
N VAL A 292 -8.14 4.32 14.80
CA VAL A 292 -7.92 5.64 15.43
C VAL A 292 -8.65 6.77 14.68
N PRO A 293 -10.00 6.77 14.63
CA PRO A 293 -10.77 7.77 13.90
C PRO A 293 -10.44 9.19 14.37
N ASP A 294 -10.38 10.14 13.44
CA ASP A 294 -10.17 11.55 13.76
C ASP A 294 -11.49 12.34 13.86
N ALA A 295 -11.41 13.63 14.15
CA ALA A 295 -12.59 14.48 14.36
C ALA A 295 -13.45 14.69 13.09
N SER A 296 -13.01 14.27 11.90
CA SER A 296 -13.82 14.30 10.67
C SER A 296 -15.05 13.42 10.76
N VAL A 297 -15.01 12.33 11.55
CA VAL A 297 -16.15 11.41 11.70
C VAL A 297 -17.36 12.09 12.34
N VAL A 298 -17.15 13.15 13.12
CA VAL A 298 -18.22 14.00 13.67
C VAL A 298 -18.91 14.80 12.57
N LEU A 299 -18.14 15.30 11.58
CA LEU A 299 -18.68 16.00 10.43
C LEU A 299 -19.47 15.05 9.51
N ASP A 300 -18.96 13.83 9.32
CA ASP A 300 -19.66 12.79 8.57
C ASP A 300 -21.00 12.41 9.25
N ALA A 301 -21.00 12.29 10.58
CA ALA A 301 -22.21 12.03 11.36
C ALA A 301 -23.22 13.19 11.27
N LEU A 302 -22.73 14.43 11.28
CA LEU A 302 -23.54 15.62 11.10
C LEU A 302 -24.20 15.65 9.72
N HIS A 303 -23.43 15.37 8.65
CA HIS A 303 -23.95 15.34 7.28
C HIS A 303 -24.90 14.18 7.03
N GLY A 304 -24.63 12.99 7.60
CA GLY A 304 -25.44 11.80 7.36
C GLY A 304 -26.72 11.71 8.19
N ASN A 305 -26.67 12.13 9.46
CA ASN A 305 -27.74 11.88 10.45
C ASN A 305 -28.05 13.08 11.36
N GLY A 306 -27.48 14.25 11.09
CA GLY A 306 -27.75 15.48 11.84
C GLY A 306 -27.08 15.58 13.22
N TRP A 307 -27.43 16.66 13.94
CA TRP A 307 -26.76 17.08 15.17
C TRP A 307 -26.79 16.05 16.30
N ALA A 308 -27.91 15.35 16.48
CA ALA A 308 -28.02 14.35 17.54
C ALA A 308 -27.02 13.20 17.34
N CYS A 309 -26.78 12.78 16.10
CA CYS A 309 -25.78 11.77 15.78
C CYS A 309 -24.35 12.32 15.92
N ALA A 310 -24.12 13.56 15.49
CA ALA A 310 -22.83 14.24 15.64
C ALA A 310 -22.40 14.36 17.11
N LEU A 311 -23.31 14.74 18.01
CA LEU A 311 -23.03 14.85 19.44
C LEU A 311 -22.70 13.49 20.08
N ARG A 312 -23.49 12.45 19.79
CA ARG A 312 -23.18 11.08 20.24
C ARG A 312 -21.84 10.58 19.70
N THR A 313 -21.52 10.92 18.45
CA THR A 313 -20.23 10.56 17.83
C THR A 313 -19.07 11.30 18.50
N ALA A 314 -19.25 12.59 18.82
CA ALA A 314 -18.25 13.36 19.55
C ALA A 314 -18.02 12.82 20.96
N GLU A 315 -19.08 12.38 21.65
CA GLU A 315 -18.99 11.69 22.94
C GLU A 315 -18.20 10.38 22.85
N LYS A 316 -18.58 9.48 21.93
CA LYS A 316 -17.84 8.23 21.67
C LYS A 316 -16.35 8.51 21.41
N LEU A 317 -16.08 9.50 20.56
CA LEU A 317 -14.73 9.83 20.13
C LEU A 317 -13.90 10.43 21.28
N ALA A 318 -14.52 11.28 22.11
CA ALA A 318 -13.90 11.82 23.31
C ALA A 318 -13.53 10.69 24.30
N MET A 319 -14.43 9.72 24.52
CA MET A 319 -14.14 8.56 25.37
C MET A 319 -13.02 7.67 24.79
N LEU A 320 -13.05 7.41 23.48
CA LEU A 320 -12.06 6.58 22.80
C LEU A 320 -10.64 7.16 22.95
N HIS A 321 -10.49 8.47 22.72
CA HIS A 321 -9.22 9.20 22.80
C HIS A 321 -8.84 9.66 24.21
N ASN A 322 -9.71 9.45 25.21
CA ASN A 322 -9.55 10.03 26.55
C ASN A 322 -9.37 11.56 26.52
N ASP A 323 -10.19 12.21 25.70
CA ASP A 323 -10.23 13.67 25.51
C ASP A 323 -11.63 14.22 25.92
N SER A 324 -11.83 15.53 25.81
CA SER A 324 -13.09 16.20 26.14
C SER A 324 -13.93 16.47 24.89
N ILE A 325 -15.26 16.38 25.03
CA ILE A 325 -16.22 16.66 23.95
C ILE A 325 -16.00 18.06 23.32
N PRO A 326 -15.81 19.16 24.08
CA PRO A 326 -15.57 20.47 23.50
C PRO A 326 -14.31 20.52 22.62
N ARG A 327 -13.26 19.78 22.99
CA ARG A 327 -12.02 19.71 22.21
C ARG A 327 -12.21 18.95 20.92
N VAL A 328 -12.93 17.83 20.94
CA VAL A 328 -13.30 17.08 19.74
C VAL A 328 -14.14 17.95 18.78
N LEU A 329 -15.15 18.65 19.29
CA LEU A 329 -15.97 19.56 18.49
C LEU A 329 -15.15 20.73 17.90
N LEU A 330 -14.22 21.29 18.67
CA LEU A 330 -13.30 22.32 18.18
C LEU A 330 -12.39 21.78 17.05
N MET A 331 -11.90 20.55 17.17
CA MET A 331 -11.11 19.91 16.11
C MET A 331 -11.96 19.69 14.85
N ALA A 332 -13.20 19.22 14.99
CA ALA A 332 -14.14 19.07 13.88
C ALA A 332 -14.41 20.43 13.19
N ALA A 333 -14.65 21.49 13.97
CA ALA A 333 -14.86 22.84 13.44
C ALA A 333 -13.62 23.38 12.70
N LYS A 334 -12.40 23.13 13.23
CA LYS A 334 -11.14 23.48 12.55
C LYS A 334 -10.98 22.74 11.23
N ILE A 335 -11.36 21.47 11.16
CA ILE A 335 -11.36 20.68 9.92
C ILE A 335 -12.36 21.26 8.92
N ALA A 336 -13.59 21.53 9.35
CA ALA A 336 -14.64 22.11 8.51
C ALA A 336 -14.24 23.48 7.95
N LEU A 337 -13.71 24.37 8.81
CA LEU A 337 -13.23 25.69 8.40
C LEU A 337 -12.08 25.58 7.41
N ARG A 338 -11.13 24.66 7.62
CA ARG A 338 -10.05 24.40 6.64
C ARG A 338 -10.61 23.91 5.31
N ARG A 339 -11.57 22.97 5.31
CA ARG A 339 -12.21 22.46 4.09
C ARG A 339 -12.94 23.57 3.33
N GLN A 340 -13.58 24.52 4.04
CA GLN A 340 -14.24 25.67 3.43
C GLN A 340 -13.25 26.72 2.89
N LEU A 341 -12.25 27.10 3.67
CA LEU A 341 -11.28 28.14 3.30
C LEU A 341 -10.33 27.70 2.18
N PHE A 342 -9.97 26.42 2.14
CA PHE A 342 -9.03 25.86 1.16
C PHE A 342 -9.72 25.02 0.06
N ALA A 343 -11.05 25.15 -0.05
CA ALA A 343 -11.94 24.60 -1.08
C ALA A 343 -11.28 23.60 -2.05
N GLN A 344 -11.25 22.30 -1.71
CA GLN A 344 -11.00 21.12 -2.55
C GLN A 344 -9.78 21.10 -3.52
N HIS A 345 -9.00 22.18 -3.62
CA HIS A 345 -7.90 22.36 -4.57
C HIS A 345 -6.54 22.43 -3.89
N ALA A 346 -6.51 22.57 -2.56
CA ALA A 346 -5.28 22.38 -1.81
C ALA A 346 -4.99 20.88 -1.74
N PRO A 347 -3.89 20.38 -2.33
CA PRO A 347 -3.44 19.02 -2.00
C PRO A 347 -3.35 18.92 -0.48
N ALA A 348 -3.90 17.85 0.10
CA ALA A 348 -3.82 17.58 1.53
C ALA A 348 -2.41 17.95 2.02
N PRO A 349 -2.27 18.78 3.08
CA PRO A 349 -1.00 19.36 3.45
C PRO A 349 0.03 18.24 3.55
N ARG A 350 0.98 18.23 2.62
CA ARG A 350 2.13 17.32 2.64
C ARG A 350 2.94 17.73 3.84
N GLN A 351 2.67 17.13 5.01
CA GLN A 351 3.52 17.32 6.17
C GLN A 351 4.87 16.70 5.81
N SER A 352 5.84 17.57 5.54
CA SER A 352 7.21 17.12 5.36
C SER A 352 7.66 16.48 6.66
N MET A 353 8.07 15.22 6.58
CA MET A 353 8.71 14.48 7.65
C MET A 353 10.22 14.74 7.73
N SER A 354 10.74 15.61 6.87
CA SER A 354 12.16 15.89 6.76
C SER A 354 12.44 17.39 6.55
N THR A 355 13.48 17.87 7.21
CA THR A 355 14.09 19.19 6.98
C THR A 355 15.43 19.07 6.27
N LEU A 356 15.81 17.87 5.81
CA LEU A 356 17.12 17.58 5.22
C LEU A 356 17.33 18.18 3.82
N PHE A 357 16.24 18.63 3.19
CA PHE A 357 16.26 19.20 1.85
C PHE A 357 16.07 20.71 1.94
N ALA A 358 16.86 21.45 1.16
CA ALA A 358 16.73 22.89 1.07
C ALA A 358 15.28 23.29 0.73
N PRO A 359 14.72 24.35 1.35
CA PRO A 359 13.36 24.81 1.07
C PRO A 359 13.23 25.11 -0.42
N ARG A 360 12.35 24.36 -1.10
CA ARG A 360 12.11 24.53 -2.54
C ARG A 360 11.40 25.88 -2.75
N ALA A 361 11.93 26.71 -3.65
CA ALA A 361 11.04 27.56 -4.42
C ALA A 361 10.04 26.63 -5.15
N PRO A 362 8.73 26.92 -5.17
CA PRO A 362 7.76 26.08 -5.85
C PRO A 362 8.25 25.86 -7.28
N ALA A 363 8.57 24.60 -7.62
CA ALA A 363 9.18 24.29 -8.90
C ALA A 363 8.21 24.73 -10.00
N GLY A 364 8.61 25.74 -10.77
CA GLY A 364 7.87 26.30 -11.90
C GLY A 364 7.74 25.36 -13.11
N ARG A 365 7.68 24.04 -12.89
CA ARG A 365 7.23 23.11 -13.91
C ARG A 365 5.72 22.93 -13.76
N SER A 366 5.00 23.88 -14.34
CA SER A 366 3.65 23.65 -14.86
C SER A 366 3.74 22.61 -15.99
N ARG A 367 4.00 21.34 -15.64
CA ARG A 367 3.52 20.25 -16.48
C ARG A 367 2.03 20.24 -16.23
N ALA A 368 1.24 20.44 -17.29
CA ALA A 368 -0.21 20.43 -17.25
C ALA A 368 -0.66 19.23 -16.40
N ARG A 369 -0.99 19.50 -15.13
CA ARG A 369 -1.59 18.50 -14.25
C ARG A 369 -2.90 18.17 -14.95
N ALA A 370 -3.05 16.92 -15.38
CA ALA A 370 -4.33 16.43 -15.89
C ALA A 370 -5.43 16.90 -14.92
N PRO A 371 -6.60 17.34 -15.44
CA PRO A 371 -7.66 17.89 -14.60
C PRO A 371 -7.95 16.90 -13.47
N ARG A 372 -7.52 17.27 -12.25
CA ARG A 372 -7.79 16.47 -11.06
C ARG A 372 -9.29 16.55 -10.86
N GLN A 373 -10.00 15.50 -11.25
CA GLN A 373 -11.35 15.28 -10.74
C GLN A 373 -11.26 15.41 -9.21
N THR A 374 -12.19 16.15 -8.60
CA THR A 374 -12.30 16.30 -7.15
C THR A 374 -12.71 14.95 -6.57
N LEU A 375 -11.72 14.09 -6.35
CA LEU A 375 -11.89 12.78 -5.75
C LEU A 375 -12.17 12.96 -4.25
N ASP A 376 -13.02 12.08 -3.72
CA ASP A 376 -13.21 11.92 -2.27
C ASP A 376 -11.84 11.74 -1.58
N GLU A 377 -11.67 12.36 -0.41
CA GLU A 377 -10.45 12.26 0.40
C GLU A 377 -10.11 10.79 0.73
N SER A 378 -11.13 9.94 0.93
CA SER A 378 -11.00 8.52 1.23
C SER A 378 -10.43 7.75 0.04
N ILE A 379 -10.88 8.07 -1.18
CA ILE A 379 -10.36 7.47 -2.42
C ILE A 379 -8.92 7.93 -2.65
N SER A 380 -8.63 9.21 -2.42
CA SER A 380 -7.28 9.76 -2.51
C SER A 380 -6.31 9.17 -1.46
N MET A 381 -6.83 8.77 -0.30
CA MET A 381 -6.05 8.08 0.74
C MET A 381 -5.80 6.62 0.34
N LEU A 382 -6.82 5.93 -0.20
CA LEU A 382 -6.68 4.58 -0.74
C LEU A 382 -5.64 4.53 -1.86
N ASP A 383 -5.74 5.40 -2.87
CA ASP A 383 -4.78 5.45 -3.99
C ASP A 383 -3.34 5.65 -3.48
N ARG A 384 -3.14 6.52 -2.50
CA ARG A 384 -1.82 6.74 -1.87
C ARG A 384 -1.35 5.54 -1.09
N PHE A 385 -2.22 4.92 -0.30
CA PHE A 385 -1.88 3.74 0.48
C PHE A 385 -1.48 2.60 -0.45
N VAL A 386 -2.30 2.25 -1.43
CA VAL A 386 -2.01 1.25 -2.46
C VAL A 386 -0.67 1.52 -3.16
N SER A 387 -0.34 2.80 -3.41
CA SER A 387 0.92 3.16 -4.07
C SER A 387 2.18 2.75 -3.27
N ILE A 388 2.13 2.77 -1.94
CA ILE A 388 3.27 2.43 -1.05
C ILE A 388 3.24 1.00 -0.53
N MET A 389 2.10 0.31 -0.68
CA MET A 389 1.86 -1.08 -0.26
C MET A 389 2.57 -2.12 -1.14
N THR A 390 3.64 -1.72 -1.82
CA THR A 390 4.33 -2.56 -2.79
C THR A 390 5.32 -3.46 -2.07
N PRO A 391 5.27 -4.79 -2.29
CA PRO A 391 6.40 -5.65 -1.98
C PRO A 391 7.67 -5.08 -2.62
N VAL A 392 8.84 -5.41 -2.06
CA VAL A 392 10.13 -5.00 -2.66
C VAL A 392 10.46 -5.86 -3.89
N THR A 393 9.50 -5.99 -4.81
CA THR A 393 9.58 -6.71 -6.09
C THR A 393 8.44 -6.26 -6.99
N ASP A 394 8.72 -6.07 -8.29
CA ASP A 394 7.68 -5.91 -9.33
C ASP A 394 7.19 -7.26 -9.86
N ALA A 395 7.26 -8.31 -9.03
CA ALA A 395 6.81 -9.62 -9.46
C ALA A 395 5.29 -9.58 -9.55
N ALA A 396 4.73 -9.89 -10.73
CA ALA A 396 3.28 -9.99 -10.94
C ALA A 396 2.61 -10.98 -9.95
N TYR A 397 3.38 -11.88 -9.35
CA TYR A 397 2.94 -12.78 -8.29
C TYR A 397 3.86 -12.66 -7.08
N THR A 398 3.52 -11.73 -6.19
CA THR A 398 4.16 -11.61 -4.87
C THR A 398 3.77 -12.78 -3.96
N ARG A 399 4.69 -13.15 -3.07
CA ARG A 399 4.46 -14.13 -1.99
C ARG A 399 3.96 -13.50 -0.70
N ARG A 400 3.76 -12.18 -0.70
CA ARG A 400 3.07 -11.42 0.34
C ARG A 400 1.83 -10.79 -0.25
N LEU A 401 0.68 -11.12 0.34
CA LEU A 401 -0.62 -10.62 -0.09
C LEU A 401 -1.30 -9.88 1.05
N ASN A 402 -2.06 -8.84 0.71
CA ASN A 402 -2.83 -8.03 1.65
C ASN A 402 -4.32 -8.24 1.39
N PRO A 403 -4.98 -9.24 2.01
CA PRO A 403 -6.37 -9.60 1.72
C PRO A 403 -7.35 -8.45 1.96
N TYR A 404 -7.05 -7.55 2.92
CA TYR A 404 -7.88 -6.37 3.16
C TYR A 404 -7.91 -5.42 1.96
N LEU A 405 -6.84 -5.33 1.20
CA LEU A 405 -6.76 -4.52 -0.03
C LEU A 405 -7.27 -5.29 -1.26
N ALA A 406 -7.97 -6.41 -1.09
CA ALA A 406 -8.67 -7.03 -2.21
C ALA A 406 -9.92 -6.21 -2.57
N GLN A 407 -10.20 -6.08 -3.87
CA GLN A 407 -11.29 -5.24 -4.37
C GLN A 407 -12.65 -5.49 -3.68
N PRO A 408 -13.11 -6.73 -3.45
CA PRO A 408 -14.40 -6.95 -2.78
C PRO A 408 -14.42 -6.42 -1.34
N VAL A 409 -13.30 -6.52 -0.62
CA VAL A 409 -13.20 -6.03 0.76
C VAL A 409 -13.16 -4.50 0.79
N VAL A 410 -12.41 -3.88 -0.14
CA VAL A 410 -12.40 -2.43 -0.29
C VAL A 410 -13.81 -1.91 -0.63
N GLU A 411 -14.49 -2.49 -1.62
CA GLU A 411 -15.84 -2.09 -2.00
C GLU A 411 -16.84 -2.24 -0.84
N ALA A 412 -16.80 -3.36 -0.10
CA ALA A 412 -17.64 -3.57 1.07
C ALA A 412 -17.35 -2.56 2.20
N ALA A 413 -16.06 -2.33 2.51
CA ALA A 413 -15.64 -1.41 3.56
C ALA A 413 -15.93 0.06 3.23
N PHE A 414 -15.97 0.44 1.94
CA PHE A 414 -16.35 1.78 1.52
C PHE A 414 -17.84 2.08 1.77
N GLY A 415 -18.68 1.06 1.96
CA GLY A 415 -20.03 1.24 2.49
C GLY A 415 -20.07 1.59 3.99
N LEU A 416 -18.97 1.40 4.73
CA LEU A 416 -18.95 1.59 6.18
C LEU A 416 -18.98 3.08 6.53
N ARG A 417 -20.04 3.47 7.23
CA ARG A 417 -20.18 4.81 7.78
C ARG A 417 -19.11 5.02 8.84
N SER A 418 -18.44 6.16 8.78
CA SER A 418 -17.27 6.45 9.60
C SER A 418 -17.55 6.37 11.11
N TYR A 419 -18.70 6.85 11.54
CA TYR A 419 -19.17 6.86 12.93
C TYR A 419 -19.71 5.51 13.45
N ASP A 420 -19.78 4.49 12.59
CA ASP A 420 -20.10 3.10 12.97
C ASP A 420 -18.86 2.22 13.10
N SER A 421 -17.68 2.73 12.71
CA SER A 421 -16.42 1.96 12.75
C SER A 421 -15.82 1.81 14.16
N PHE A 422 -16.38 2.49 15.17
CA PHE A 422 -15.86 2.51 16.54
C PHE A 422 -16.96 2.67 17.58
N ASP A 423 -16.65 2.28 18.81
CA ASP A 423 -17.45 2.53 20.02
C ASP A 423 -16.67 3.39 21.04
N HIS A 424 -17.18 3.47 22.28
CA HIS A 424 -16.57 4.26 23.35
C HIS A 424 -15.20 3.73 23.81
N ARG A 425 -14.80 2.52 23.41
CA ARG A 425 -13.61 1.82 23.92
C ARG A 425 -12.69 1.31 22.82
N ASN A 426 -13.24 0.94 21.66
CA ASN A 426 -12.58 0.22 20.59
C ASN A 426 -12.83 0.87 19.23
N ASP A 427 -11.77 0.97 18.44
CA ASP A 427 -11.82 1.20 17.00
C ASP A 427 -12.01 -0.12 16.22
N ARG A 428 -12.16 -0.05 14.89
CA ARG A 428 -12.29 -1.21 13.99
C ARG A 428 -13.35 -2.22 14.46
N ILE A 429 -14.44 -1.74 15.05
CA ILE A 429 -15.42 -2.59 15.75
C ILE A 429 -16.01 -3.65 14.83
N VAL A 430 -16.21 -3.30 13.55
CA VAL A 430 -16.70 -4.20 12.52
C VAL A 430 -15.76 -5.40 12.32
N LEU A 431 -14.47 -5.14 12.16
CA LEU A 431 -13.49 -6.21 11.98
C LEU A 431 -13.35 -7.09 13.22
N ARG A 432 -13.37 -6.48 14.42
CA ARG A 432 -13.28 -7.19 15.70
C ARG A 432 -14.46 -8.14 15.89
N GLU A 433 -15.68 -7.67 15.63
CA GLU A 433 -16.89 -8.49 15.75
C GLU A 433 -16.91 -9.64 14.73
N ILE A 434 -16.54 -9.37 13.47
CA ILE A 434 -16.47 -10.42 12.43
C ILE A 434 -15.49 -11.53 12.83
N ALA A 435 -14.28 -11.17 13.27
CA ALA A 435 -13.30 -12.16 13.71
C ALA A 435 -13.74 -12.88 15.00
N SER A 436 -14.30 -12.14 15.97
CA SER A 436 -14.73 -12.70 17.25
C SER A 436 -15.91 -13.66 17.12
N ALA A 437 -16.75 -13.51 16.08
CA ALA A 437 -17.81 -14.46 15.75
C ALA A 437 -17.28 -15.84 15.33
N HIS A 438 -16.02 -15.91 14.87
CA HIS A 438 -15.37 -17.15 14.46
C HIS A 438 -14.46 -17.74 15.53
N THR A 439 -13.64 -16.91 16.18
CA THR A 439 -12.78 -17.35 17.28
C THR A 439 -12.75 -16.26 18.34
N PRO A 440 -13.52 -16.43 19.43
CA PRO A 440 -13.50 -15.49 20.55
C PRO A 440 -12.13 -15.53 21.24
N VAL A 441 -11.36 -14.45 21.11
CA VAL A 441 -10.07 -14.29 21.76
C VAL A 441 -9.92 -12.86 22.28
N ASP A 442 -9.44 -12.71 23.52
CA ASP A 442 -9.28 -11.44 24.21
C ASP A 442 -8.36 -10.45 23.47
N VAL A 443 -7.38 -10.98 22.73
CA VAL A 443 -6.46 -10.20 21.89
C VAL A 443 -7.20 -9.34 20.86
N LEU A 444 -8.36 -9.77 20.34
CA LEU A 444 -9.18 -8.97 19.42
C LEU A 444 -9.78 -7.72 20.07
N TRP A 445 -9.77 -7.63 21.40
CA TRP A 445 -10.39 -6.56 22.18
C TRP A 445 -9.37 -5.75 22.98
N ARG A 446 -8.08 -5.95 22.71
CA ARG A 446 -7.00 -5.13 23.27
C ARG A 446 -7.07 -3.69 22.76
N ARG A 447 -6.63 -2.75 23.61
CA ARG A 447 -6.62 -1.30 23.32
C ARG A 447 -5.25 -0.76 22.91
N THR A 448 -4.19 -1.36 23.43
CA THR A 448 -2.82 -0.89 23.20
C THR A 448 -2.05 -1.94 22.42
N LYS A 449 -1.11 -1.50 21.59
CA LYS A 449 -0.13 -2.32 20.91
C LYS A 449 1.24 -1.66 21.07
N GLY A 450 2.26 -2.46 21.29
CA GLY A 450 3.65 -2.02 21.25
C GLY A 450 4.02 -1.46 19.87
N SER A 451 5.07 -0.64 19.85
CA SER A 451 5.62 -0.07 18.62
C SER A 451 7.05 -0.54 18.42
N PHE A 452 7.39 -0.93 17.20
CA PHE A 452 8.76 -1.30 16.80
C PHE A 452 9.70 -0.08 16.62
N GLY A 453 9.30 1.10 17.09
CA GLY A 453 10.09 2.34 16.96
C GLY A 453 11.49 2.23 17.55
N ILE A 454 11.69 1.43 18.61
CA ILE A 454 13.01 1.22 19.23
C ILE A 454 13.94 0.47 18.28
N SER A 455 13.49 -0.65 17.72
CA SER A 455 14.27 -1.45 16.76
C SER A 455 14.62 -0.65 15.51
N PHE A 456 13.72 0.24 15.11
CA PHE A 456 13.95 1.19 14.02
C PHE A 456 15.14 2.13 14.30
N VAL A 457 15.11 2.86 15.42
CA VAL A 457 16.23 3.74 15.81
C VAL A 457 17.52 2.94 16.00
N LYS A 458 17.43 1.76 16.64
CA LYS A 458 18.56 0.85 16.84
C LYS A 458 19.21 0.45 15.52
N GLY A 459 18.44 0.19 14.46
CA GLY A 459 18.97 -0.11 13.13
C GLY A 459 19.75 1.04 12.52
N ILE A 460 19.24 2.26 12.60
CA ILE A 460 19.96 3.46 12.14
C ILE A 460 21.28 3.64 12.88
N VAL A 461 21.27 3.50 14.20
CA VAL A 461 22.47 3.66 15.04
C VAL A 461 23.48 2.55 14.80
N SER A 462 23.02 1.30 14.67
CA SER A 462 23.91 0.14 14.47
C SER A 462 24.58 0.13 13.10
N HIS A 463 23.95 0.75 12.10
CA HIS A 463 24.46 0.83 10.72
C HIS A 463 24.86 2.26 10.32
N ASP A 464 25.10 3.16 11.28
CA ASP A 464 25.38 4.59 11.04
C ASP A 464 26.51 4.80 10.02
N GLY A 465 27.66 4.14 10.20
CA GLY A 465 28.79 4.25 9.28
C GLY A 465 28.45 3.83 7.83
N ALA A 466 27.83 2.65 7.68
CA ALA A 466 27.44 2.14 6.37
C ALA A 466 26.36 2.98 5.69
N LEU A 467 25.42 3.55 6.45
CA LEU A 467 24.40 4.47 5.93
C LEU A 467 25.03 5.79 5.49
N ARG A 468 25.97 6.33 6.25
CA ARG A 468 26.70 7.55 5.89
C ARG A 468 27.48 7.38 4.59
N GLU A 469 28.18 6.26 4.43
CA GLU A 469 28.87 5.91 3.19
C GLU A 469 27.90 5.80 2.02
N LEU A 470 26.80 5.03 2.18
CA LEU A 470 25.78 4.87 1.15
C LEU A 470 25.18 6.21 0.71
N ILE A 471 24.85 7.10 1.65
CA ILE A 471 24.24 8.40 1.36
C ILE A 471 25.26 9.36 0.75
N ARG A 472 26.51 9.38 1.24
CA ARG A 472 27.59 10.21 0.70
C ARG A 472 27.86 9.89 -0.76
N ASP A 473 27.92 8.60 -1.08
CA ASP A 473 28.07 8.10 -2.44
C ASP A 473 26.71 7.92 -3.14
N GLY A 474 25.68 8.59 -2.63
CA GLY A 474 24.30 8.48 -3.07
C GLY A 474 23.92 9.42 -4.21
N VAL A 475 22.77 9.17 -4.83
CA VAL A 475 22.18 10.02 -5.87
C VAL A 475 21.73 11.37 -5.29
N LEU A 476 21.12 11.40 -4.12
CA LEU A 476 20.62 12.63 -3.50
C LEU A 476 21.75 13.56 -3.09
N MET A 477 22.82 13.02 -2.48
CA MET A 477 24.00 13.81 -2.11
C MET A 477 24.71 14.37 -3.35
N ARG A 478 25.01 13.53 -4.35
CA ARG A 478 25.65 13.97 -5.60
C ARG A 478 24.82 14.98 -6.40
N SER A 479 23.49 14.98 -6.23
CA SER A 479 22.63 15.97 -6.88
C SER A 479 22.73 17.38 -6.27
N GLY A 480 23.40 17.53 -5.12
CA GLY A 480 23.49 18.79 -4.38
C GLY A 480 22.16 19.25 -3.78
N ARG A 481 21.21 18.34 -3.57
CA ARG A 481 19.87 18.63 -3.03
C ARG A 481 19.72 18.28 -1.56
N LEU A 482 20.58 17.41 -1.05
CA LEU A 482 20.63 17.02 0.36
C LEU A 482 21.60 17.95 1.10
N ASP A 483 21.15 18.58 2.18
CA ASP A 483 22.01 19.42 3.02
C ASP A 483 22.85 18.52 3.94
N GLU A 484 24.16 18.50 3.71
CA GLU A 484 25.09 17.67 4.47
C GLU A 484 25.12 18.06 5.96
N ALA A 485 25.03 19.35 6.30
CA ALA A 485 25.04 19.80 7.68
C ALA A 485 23.74 19.43 8.43
N GLU A 486 22.60 19.47 7.76
CA GLU A 486 21.33 18.96 8.30
C GLU A 486 21.35 17.44 8.46
N LEU A 487 21.90 16.71 7.48
CA LEU A 487 22.04 15.25 7.55
C LEU A 487 22.88 14.84 8.76
N GLU A 488 24.02 15.51 8.99
CA GLU A 488 24.86 15.28 10.16
C GLU A 488 24.13 15.53 11.48
N ARG A 489 23.31 16.58 11.54
CA ARG A 489 22.48 16.89 12.71
C ARG A 489 21.40 15.85 12.92
N ALA A 490 20.77 15.35 11.86
CA ALA A 490 19.77 14.30 11.95
C ALA A 490 20.36 12.97 12.42
N PHE A 491 21.55 12.56 11.96
CA PHE A 491 22.24 11.39 12.50
C PHE A 491 22.57 11.55 13.99
N LYS A 492 23.07 12.72 14.42
CA LYS A 492 23.32 13.00 15.85
C LYS A 492 22.04 12.93 16.68
N ALA A 493 20.95 13.50 16.17
CA ALA A 493 19.64 13.47 16.81
C ALA A 493 19.06 12.04 16.90
N ALA A 494 19.19 11.25 15.84
CA ALA A 494 18.78 9.85 15.83
C ALA A 494 19.56 9.02 16.88
N ARG A 495 20.87 9.26 17.01
CA ARG A 495 21.73 8.60 18.02
C ARG A 495 21.31 8.88 19.47
N VAL A 496 20.72 10.05 19.75
CA VAL A 496 20.18 10.38 21.07
C VAL A 496 18.69 10.01 21.23
N GLY A 497 18.13 9.25 20.29
CA GLY A 497 16.78 8.69 20.39
C GLY A 497 15.66 9.52 19.77
N GLN A 498 15.97 10.55 18.95
CA GLN A 498 14.91 11.33 18.29
C GLN A 498 14.30 10.57 17.11
N ASN A 499 13.08 10.03 17.31
CA ASN A 499 12.36 9.26 16.30
C ASN A 499 12.14 10.01 14.98
N ALA A 500 11.78 11.30 15.04
CA ALA A 500 11.54 12.09 13.83
C ALA A 500 12.81 12.19 12.95
N ALA A 501 13.97 12.43 13.57
CA ALA A 501 15.24 12.47 12.87
C ALA A 501 15.63 11.10 12.30
N ALA A 502 15.38 10.03 13.05
CA ALA A 502 15.62 8.66 12.56
C ALA A 502 14.74 8.34 11.34
N ILE A 503 13.47 8.78 11.32
CA ILE A 503 12.57 8.65 10.16
C ILE A 503 13.13 9.41 8.96
N SER A 504 13.53 10.68 9.14
CA SER A 504 14.10 11.47 8.04
C SER A 504 15.34 10.81 7.43
N VAL A 505 16.26 10.30 8.26
CA VAL A 505 17.46 9.58 7.81
C VAL A 505 17.10 8.28 7.10
N ALA A 506 16.14 7.51 7.63
CA ALA A 506 15.74 6.24 7.02
C ALA A 506 15.10 6.42 5.64
N LEU A 507 14.26 7.43 5.44
CA LEU A 507 13.63 7.65 4.14
C LEU A 507 14.65 8.05 3.06
N VAL A 508 15.67 8.84 3.43
CA VAL A 508 16.84 9.08 2.57
C VAL A 508 17.60 7.77 2.32
N GLY A 509 17.83 6.96 3.35
CA GLY A 509 18.46 5.65 3.23
C GLY A 509 17.71 4.71 2.26
N CYS A 510 16.37 4.69 2.29
CA CYS A 510 15.56 3.89 1.36
C CYS A 510 15.74 4.33 -0.09
N VAL A 511 15.79 5.65 -0.35
CA VAL A 511 16.10 6.18 -1.69
C VAL A 511 17.46 5.69 -2.17
N GLU A 512 18.48 5.74 -1.31
CA GLU A 512 19.83 5.39 -1.72
C GLU A 512 20.02 3.88 -1.87
N VAL A 513 19.38 3.07 -1.03
CA VAL A 513 19.29 1.61 -1.21
C VAL A 513 18.63 1.28 -2.55
N PHE A 514 17.55 1.96 -2.90
CA PHE A 514 16.87 1.79 -4.19
C PHE A 514 17.79 2.14 -5.36
N CYS A 515 18.39 3.32 -5.35
CA CYS A 515 19.26 3.79 -6.41
C CYS A 515 20.48 2.88 -6.59
N ALA A 516 21.13 2.49 -5.49
CA ALA A 516 22.26 1.57 -5.51
C ALA A 516 21.88 0.18 -6.05
N SER A 517 20.71 -0.34 -5.66
CA SER A 517 20.19 -1.62 -6.16
C SER A 517 19.97 -1.60 -7.67
N TRP A 518 19.38 -0.53 -8.19
CA TRP A 518 19.15 -0.34 -9.62
C TRP A 518 20.44 -0.14 -10.43
N GLN A 519 21.38 0.65 -9.91
CA GLN A 519 22.70 0.82 -10.52
C GLN A 519 23.43 -0.53 -10.62
N ASN A 520 23.40 -1.33 -9.56
CA ASN A 520 23.97 -2.68 -9.56
C ASN A 520 23.25 -3.61 -10.55
N PHE A 521 21.92 -3.61 -10.56
CA PHE A 521 21.11 -4.43 -11.46
C PHE A 521 21.38 -4.14 -12.94
N ILE A 522 21.42 -2.87 -13.35
CA ILE A 522 21.70 -2.48 -14.74
C ILE A 522 23.15 -2.81 -15.12
N ALA A 523 24.12 -2.58 -14.22
CA ALA A 523 25.51 -2.96 -14.48
C ALA A 523 25.67 -4.46 -14.73
N ASN A 524 25.02 -5.30 -13.91
CA ASN A 524 25.03 -6.76 -14.08
C ASN A 524 24.32 -7.20 -15.38
N ARG A 525 23.19 -6.58 -15.75
CA ARG A 525 22.51 -6.89 -17.02
C ARG A 525 23.39 -6.56 -18.23
N ARG A 526 24.12 -5.44 -18.20
CA ARG A 526 25.07 -5.09 -19.28
C ARG A 526 26.19 -6.11 -19.39
N ALA A 527 26.79 -6.49 -18.26
CA ALA A 527 27.86 -7.48 -18.22
C ALA A 527 27.44 -8.87 -18.69
N ALA A 528 26.13 -9.21 -18.65
CA ALA A 528 25.61 -10.47 -19.17
C ALA A 528 25.26 -10.43 -20.67
N ILE A 529 25.17 -9.24 -21.27
CA ILE A 529 24.86 -9.04 -22.70
C ILE A 529 26.15 -8.85 -23.53
N CYS A 530 27.19 -8.28 -22.93
CA CYS A 530 28.55 -8.25 -23.47
C CYS A 530 29.24 -9.61 -23.30
#